data_AF-X8DKF4-F1
#
_entry.id   AF-X8DKF4-F1
#
_cell.length_a   1.000
_cell.length_b   1.000
_cell.length_c   1.000
_cell.angle_alpha   90.00
_cell.angle_beta   90.00
_cell.angle_gamma   90.00
#
_symmetry.space_group_name_H-M   'P 1'
#
loop_
_entity.id
_entity.type
_entity.pdbx_description
1 polymer ?
#
loop_
_entity_poly.entity_id
_entity_poly.type
_entity_poly.pdbx_seq_one_letter_code
_entity_poly.pdbx_strand_id
1 'polypeptide(L)'
;MDQLVYVGEEGEVTSGPRQRLIDSAIAMMRERGVHATGLADLLKRSGTARNSIYQHFPEGKAELIAAAEREASDLANGFLDALRARGDAEYLLTRFIAWWVNQLETHDFDTGCPHAAAALAGPGEEQIRAAAHDAFVGMRTRLAESFRDSGWRTMSTAWRHSPSAPSKVHCCRRRLPARCSPYARSSVS
;
A
#
# COMPACT_ATOMS: atom_id res chain seq x y z
N MET A 1 -17.93 3.29 -0.90
CA MET A 1 -17.18 3.32 -2.18
C MET A 1 -16.22 2.14 -2.18
N ASP A 2 -16.79 0.94 -2.28
CA ASP A 2 -16.08 -0.33 -2.51
C ASP A 2 -15.83 -0.50 -4.03
N GLN A 3 -15.50 0.62 -4.67
CA GLN A 3 -15.70 0.90 -6.10
C GLN A 3 -14.41 1.46 -6.73
N LEU A 4 -13.28 0.86 -6.37
CA LEU A 4 -12.03 1.01 -7.12
C LEU A 4 -11.71 -0.26 -7.93
N VAL A 5 -12.71 -1.11 -8.13
CA VAL A 5 -12.64 -2.30 -8.98
C VAL A 5 -13.69 -2.15 -10.10
N TYR A 6 -13.21 -2.24 -11.35
CA TYR A 6 -13.96 -2.34 -12.62
C TYR A 6 -14.87 -1.17 -13.02
N VAL A 7 -14.32 -0.22 -13.79
CA VAL A 7 -15.10 0.48 -14.83
C VAL A 7 -14.87 -0.26 -16.14
N GLY A 8 -15.78 -1.18 -16.46
CA GLY A 8 -15.96 -1.73 -17.80
C GLY A 8 -17.40 -1.45 -18.21
N GLU A 9 -17.58 -0.79 -19.36
CA GLU A 9 -18.88 -0.68 -20.01
C GLU A 9 -19.44 -2.10 -20.28
N GLU A 10 -20.73 -2.23 -20.00
CA GLU A 10 -21.66 -3.36 -20.14
C GLU A 10 -21.15 -4.62 -20.88
N GLY A 11 -20.78 -5.61 -20.06
CA GLY A 11 -20.60 -7.02 -20.42
C GLY A 11 -20.04 -7.75 -19.20
N GLU A 12 -20.80 -8.67 -18.60
CA GLU A 12 -20.40 -9.39 -17.39
C GLU A 12 -19.19 -10.31 -17.68
N VAL A 13 -17.98 -9.77 -17.56
CA VAL A 13 -16.73 -10.53 -17.64
C VAL A 13 -16.58 -11.30 -16.33
N THR A 14 -17.04 -12.54 -16.30
CA THR A 14 -16.74 -13.43 -15.17
C THR A 14 -15.23 -13.69 -15.14
N SER A 15 -14.55 -13.27 -14.08
CA SER A 15 -13.11 -13.44 -13.97
C SER A 15 -12.72 -14.93 -14.03
N GLY A 16 -11.64 -15.26 -14.75
CA GLY A 16 -11.20 -16.64 -14.94
C GLY A 16 -10.77 -17.33 -13.63
N PRO A 17 -10.65 -18.67 -13.59
CA PRO A 17 -10.30 -19.41 -12.37
C PRO A 17 -9.04 -18.90 -11.66
N ARG A 18 -8.00 -18.55 -12.44
CA ARG A 18 -6.77 -17.94 -11.91
C ARG A 18 -7.05 -16.64 -11.15
N GLN A 19 -7.86 -15.76 -11.72
CA GLN A 19 -8.16 -14.46 -11.14
C GLN A 19 -8.99 -14.61 -9.87
N ARG A 20 -10.04 -15.46 -9.89
CA ARG A 20 -10.84 -15.73 -8.68
C ARG A 20 -10.02 -16.32 -7.54
N LEU A 21 -9.01 -17.14 -7.84
CA LEU A 21 -8.07 -17.64 -6.84
C LEU A 21 -7.23 -16.51 -6.23
N ILE A 22 -6.74 -15.58 -7.05
CA ILE A 22 -5.97 -14.41 -6.60
C ILE A 22 -6.85 -13.49 -5.75
N ASP A 23 -8.02 -13.10 -6.25
CA ASP A 23 -8.96 -12.23 -5.52
C ASP A 23 -9.32 -12.81 -4.15
N SER A 24 -9.58 -14.13 -4.12
CA SER A 24 -9.87 -14.85 -2.88
C SER A 24 -8.69 -14.90 -1.94
N ALA A 25 -7.47 -15.10 -2.46
CA ALA A 25 -6.24 -15.08 -1.67
C ALA A 25 -5.99 -13.70 -1.06
N ILE A 26 -6.12 -12.61 -1.83
CA ILE A 26 -5.95 -11.24 -1.32
C ILE A 26 -6.92 -10.99 -0.17
N ALA A 27 -8.19 -11.30 -0.35
CA ALA A 27 -9.21 -11.08 0.68
C ALA A 27 -8.94 -11.93 1.94
N MET A 28 -8.59 -13.21 1.78
CA MET A 28 -8.25 -14.07 2.91
C MET A 28 -7.00 -13.59 3.65
N MET A 29 -5.98 -13.12 2.93
CA MET A 29 -4.79 -12.52 3.56
C MET A 29 -5.16 -11.31 4.41
N ARG A 30 -6.08 -10.46 3.93
CA ARG A 30 -6.58 -9.30 4.68
C ARG A 30 -7.35 -9.69 5.94
N GLU A 31 -8.18 -10.73 5.87
CA GLU A 31 -9.05 -11.16 6.97
C GLU A 31 -8.30 -11.93 8.07
N ARG A 32 -7.32 -12.77 7.69
CA ARG A 32 -6.75 -13.78 8.60
C ARG A 32 -5.26 -14.04 8.43
N GLY A 33 -4.60 -13.32 7.52
CA GLY A 33 -3.19 -13.50 7.22
C GLY A 33 -2.86 -14.73 6.35
N VAL A 34 -1.58 -14.90 6.03
CA VAL A 34 -1.09 -15.95 5.11
C VAL A 34 -1.26 -17.35 5.69
N HIS A 35 -0.95 -17.54 6.98
CA HIS A 35 -0.98 -18.85 7.62
C HIS A 35 -2.38 -19.46 7.69
N ALA A 36 -3.38 -18.66 8.06
CA ALA A 36 -4.76 -19.11 8.16
C ALA A 36 -5.45 -19.27 6.77
N THR A 37 -4.78 -18.89 5.68
CA THR A 37 -5.29 -19.02 4.32
C THR A 37 -5.08 -20.45 3.80
N GLY A 38 -5.99 -21.37 4.11
CA GLY A 38 -5.91 -22.77 3.67
C GLY A 38 -6.32 -22.99 2.21
N LEU A 39 -5.77 -24.01 1.54
CA LEU A 39 -6.14 -24.35 0.16
C LEU A 39 -7.62 -24.76 0.02
N ALA A 40 -8.17 -25.49 0.99
CA ALA A 40 -9.58 -25.90 0.97
C ALA A 40 -10.51 -24.67 1.04
N ASP A 41 -10.19 -23.72 1.92
CA ASP A 41 -10.95 -22.48 2.05
C ASP A 41 -10.81 -21.59 0.82
N LEU A 42 -9.62 -21.55 0.21
CA LEU A 42 -9.40 -20.86 -1.07
C LEU A 42 -10.31 -21.40 -2.15
N LEU A 43 -10.35 -22.72 -2.35
CA LEU A 43 -11.20 -23.36 -3.35
C LEU A 43 -12.69 -23.10 -3.09
N LYS A 44 -13.10 -23.14 -1.82
CA LYS A 44 -14.47 -22.85 -1.40
C LYS A 44 -14.84 -21.39 -1.70
N ARG A 45 -13.94 -20.45 -1.40
CA ARG A 45 -14.17 -19.00 -1.59
C ARG A 45 -14.12 -18.59 -3.06
N SER A 46 -13.19 -19.14 -3.82
CA SER A 46 -13.00 -18.82 -5.25
C SER A 46 -14.00 -19.52 -6.18
N GLY A 47 -14.69 -20.55 -5.68
CA GLY A 47 -15.56 -21.40 -6.49
C GLY A 47 -14.79 -22.13 -7.61
N THR A 48 -13.49 -22.41 -7.41
CA THR A 48 -12.66 -23.10 -8.40
C THR A 48 -12.45 -24.56 -8.05
N ALA A 49 -12.22 -25.40 -9.06
CA ALA A 49 -11.84 -26.78 -8.84
C ALA A 49 -10.40 -26.88 -8.31
N ARG A 50 -10.11 -27.94 -7.54
CA ARG A 50 -8.75 -28.22 -7.05
C ARG A 50 -7.70 -28.25 -8.19
N ASN A 51 -8.10 -28.78 -9.34
CA ASN A 51 -7.25 -28.84 -10.53
C ASN A 51 -6.82 -27.46 -11.04
N SER A 52 -7.62 -26.41 -10.82
CA SER A 52 -7.28 -25.05 -11.24
C SER A 52 -6.03 -24.52 -10.52
N ILE A 53 -5.80 -24.91 -9.27
CA ILE A 53 -4.57 -24.53 -8.55
C ILE A 53 -3.37 -25.18 -9.23
N TYR A 54 -3.41 -26.49 -9.47
CA TYR A 54 -2.29 -27.20 -10.10
C TYR A 54 -2.02 -26.76 -11.54
N GLN A 55 -3.04 -26.25 -12.25
CA GLN A 55 -2.89 -25.70 -13.59
C GLN A 55 -2.29 -24.29 -13.61
N HIS A 56 -2.64 -23.43 -12.65
CA HIS A 56 -2.25 -22.01 -12.64
C HIS A 56 -1.10 -21.68 -11.69
N PHE A 57 -0.87 -22.52 -10.69
CA PHE A 57 0.11 -22.37 -9.62
C PHE A 57 0.75 -23.74 -9.32
N PRO A 58 1.60 -24.25 -10.23
CA PRO A 58 2.22 -25.59 -10.10
C PRO A 58 3.07 -25.74 -8.84
N GLU A 59 3.66 -24.65 -8.31
CA GLU A 59 4.43 -24.63 -7.07
C GLU A 59 3.50 -24.52 -5.82
N GLY A 60 2.19 -24.51 -6.04
CA GLY A 60 1.16 -24.63 -5.01
C GLY A 60 0.81 -23.33 -4.30
N LYS A 61 0.45 -23.44 -3.02
CA LYS A 61 -0.11 -22.32 -2.23
C LYS A 61 0.86 -21.13 -2.19
N ALA A 62 2.15 -21.37 -1.96
CA ALA A 62 3.10 -20.28 -1.76
C ALA A 62 3.23 -19.39 -3.01
N GLU A 63 3.20 -20.00 -4.20
CA GLU A 63 3.19 -19.27 -5.47
C GLU A 63 1.89 -18.47 -5.67
N LEU A 64 0.73 -19.08 -5.36
CA LEU A 64 -0.55 -18.38 -5.41
C LEU A 64 -0.57 -17.15 -4.48
N ILE A 65 -0.10 -17.29 -3.24
CA ILE A 65 -0.05 -16.18 -2.28
C ILE A 65 0.94 -15.10 -2.73
N ALA A 66 2.11 -15.49 -3.26
CA ALA A 66 3.06 -14.51 -3.79
C ALA A 66 2.51 -13.78 -5.04
N ALA A 67 1.72 -14.47 -5.88
CA ALA A 67 1.03 -13.85 -7.00
C ALA A 67 -0.07 -12.88 -6.54
N ALA A 68 -0.84 -13.26 -5.53
CA ALA A 68 -1.84 -12.40 -4.90
C ALA A 68 -1.22 -11.14 -4.28
N GLU A 69 -0.08 -11.29 -3.59
CA GLU A 69 0.67 -10.17 -3.05
C GLU A 69 1.16 -9.20 -4.14
N ARG A 70 1.69 -9.73 -5.26
CA ARG A 70 2.11 -8.92 -6.40
C ARG A 70 0.94 -8.14 -7.00
N GLU A 71 -0.20 -8.80 -7.19
CA GLU A 71 -1.37 -8.13 -7.76
C GLU A 71 -1.95 -7.06 -6.82
N ALA A 72 -2.04 -7.35 -5.51
CA ALA A 72 -2.40 -6.35 -4.51
C ALA A 72 -1.43 -5.17 -4.53
N SER A 73 -0.14 -5.43 -4.70
CA SER A 73 0.91 -4.41 -4.80
C SER A 73 0.74 -3.55 -6.04
N ASP A 74 0.44 -4.14 -7.20
CA ASP A 74 0.21 -3.41 -8.44
C ASP A 74 -1.00 -2.47 -8.33
N LEU A 75 -2.09 -2.94 -7.70
CA LEU A 75 -3.26 -2.10 -7.42
C LEU A 75 -2.94 -0.94 -6.47
N ALA A 76 -2.25 -1.21 -5.36
CA ALA A 76 -1.88 -0.18 -4.38
C ALA A 76 -0.91 0.85 -4.97
N ASN A 77 0.08 0.39 -5.74
CA ASN A 77 1.05 1.25 -6.41
C ASN A 77 0.40 2.09 -7.52
N GLY A 78 -0.51 1.50 -8.31
CA GLY A 78 -1.29 2.24 -9.31
C GLY A 78 -2.16 3.33 -8.68
N PHE A 79 -2.77 3.05 -7.51
CA PHE A 79 -3.51 4.06 -6.75
C PHE A 79 -2.60 5.21 -6.28
N LEU A 80 -1.42 4.90 -5.74
CA LEU A 80 -0.43 5.92 -5.35
C LEU A 80 0.06 6.74 -6.54
N ASP A 81 0.29 6.12 -7.70
CA ASP A 81 0.68 6.82 -8.93
C ASP A 81 -0.42 7.78 -9.40
N ALA A 82 -1.69 7.35 -9.35
CA ALA A 82 -2.83 8.18 -9.68
C ALA A 82 -2.99 9.38 -8.71
N LEU A 83 -2.69 9.20 -7.43
CA LEU A 83 -2.68 10.30 -6.46
C LEU A 83 -1.53 11.27 -6.71
N ARG A 84 -0.32 10.75 -7.01
CA ARG A 84 0.86 11.58 -7.33
C ARG A 84 0.66 12.40 -8.59
N ALA A 85 -0.01 11.86 -9.60
CA ALA A 85 -0.32 12.60 -10.83
C ALA A 85 -1.30 13.76 -10.61
N ARG A 86 -2.07 13.76 -9.51
CA ARG A 86 -3.12 14.73 -9.22
C ARG A 86 -2.72 15.87 -8.29
N GLY A 87 -1.71 15.67 -7.44
CA GLY A 87 -1.36 16.65 -6.41
C GLY A 87 0.03 16.44 -5.82
N ASP A 88 0.37 17.33 -4.89
CA ASP A 88 1.65 17.28 -4.17
C ASP A 88 1.66 16.22 -3.05
N ALA A 89 2.75 16.16 -2.29
CA ALA A 89 2.92 15.19 -1.22
C ALA A 89 1.85 15.29 -0.13
N GLU A 90 1.36 16.49 0.17
CA GLU A 90 0.30 16.70 1.16
C GLU A 90 -1.03 16.15 0.65
N TYR A 91 -1.37 16.42 -0.61
CA TYR A 91 -2.54 15.83 -1.26
C TYR A 91 -2.49 14.30 -1.26
N LEU A 92 -1.37 13.73 -1.72
CA LEU A 92 -1.20 12.27 -1.80
C LEU A 92 -1.39 11.64 -0.43
N LEU A 93 -0.69 12.11 0.60
CA LEU A 93 -0.77 11.55 1.95
C LEU A 93 -2.17 11.67 2.53
N THR A 94 -2.79 12.84 2.42
CA THR A 94 -4.14 13.07 2.95
C THR A 94 -5.14 12.12 2.32
N ARG A 95 -5.09 11.94 0.98
CA ARG A 95 -6.00 11.04 0.26
C ARG A 95 -5.72 9.57 0.51
N PHE A 96 -4.45 9.18 0.60
CA PHE A 96 -4.06 7.81 0.89
C PHE A 96 -4.46 7.39 2.31
N ILE A 97 -4.22 8.24 3.31
CA ILE A 97 -4.62 7.99 4.70
C ILE A 97 -6.14 7.96 4.83
N ALA A 98 -6.86 8.92 4.22
CA ALA A 98 -8.32 8.94 4.25
C ALA A 98 -8.92 7.67 3.61
N TRP A 99 -8.35 7.18 2.52
CA TRP A 99 -8.75 5.91 1.91
C TRP A 99 -8.52 4.74 2.87
N TRP A 100 -7.35 4.66 3.51
CA TRP A 100 -7.03 3.63 4.49
C TRP A 100 -7.99 3.63 5.68
N VAL A 101 -8.28 4.80 6.26
CA VAL A 101 -9.24 4.96 7.36
C VAL A 101 -10.62 4.48 6.93
N ASN A 102 -11.10 4.93 5.76
CA ASN A 102 -12.38 4.48 5.23
C ASN A 102 -12.42 2.96 5.06
N GLN A 103 -11.37 2.33 4.53
CA GLN A 103 -11.33 0.87 4.37
C GLN A 103 -11.49 0.12 5.71
N LEU A 104 -10.81 0.59 6.76
CA LEU A 104 -10.93 -0.01 8.09
C LEU A 104 -12.34 0.15 8.65
N GLU A 105 -12.92 1.35 8.56
CA GLU A 105 -14.27 1.64 9.05
C GLU A 105 -15.36 0.88 8.27
N THR A 106 -15.24 0.77 6.95
CA THR A 106 -16.23 0.06 6.12
C THR A 106 -16.21 -1.46 6.31
N HIS A 107 -15.15 -2.00 6.89
CA HIS A 107 -15.00 -3.43 7.15
C HIS A 107 -14.97 -3.74 8.66
N ASP A 108 -15.54 -2.86 9.50
CA ASP A 108 -15.62 -3.03 10.96
C ASP A 108 -14.28 -3.41 11.62
N PHE A 109 -13.16 -2.94 11.04
CA PHE A 109 -11.79 -3.26 11.46
C PHE A 109 -11.39 -4.74 11.37
N ASP A 110 -12.18 -5.57 10.69
CA ASP A 110 -11.94 -7.01 10.51
C ASP A 110 -10.97 -7.32 9.35
N THR A 111 -10.59 -6.32 8.55
CA THR A 111 -9.64 -6.50 7.44
C THR A 111 -8.39 -5.64 7.61
N GLY A 112 -7.24 -6.24 7.35
CA GLY A 112 -5.93 -5.60 7.42
C GLY A 112 -5.27 -5.39 6.06
N CYS A 113 -3.96 -5.13 6.11
CA CYS A 113 -3.11 -4.94 4.94
C CYS A 113 -2.60 -6.30 4.40
N PRO A 114 -2.83 -6.63 3.12
CA PRO A 114 -2.31 -7.88 2.55
C PRO A 114 -0.77 -7.89 2.54
N HIS A 115 -0.12 -6.74 2.29
CA HIS A 115 1.34 -6.61 2.32
C HIS A 115 1.93 -6.90 3.71
N ALA A 116 1.27 -6.44 4.77
CA ALA A 116 1.70 -6.71 6.13
C ALA A 116 1.53 -8.20 6.48
N ALA A 117 0.43 -8.81 6.04
CA ALA A 117 0.21 -10.25 6.18
C ALA A 117 1.29 -11.06 5.44
N ALA A 118 1.64 -10.68 4.22
CA ALA A 118 2.69 -11.32 3.42
C ALA A 118 4.10 -11.16 4.04
N ALA A 119 4.41 -9.99 4.59
CA ALA A 119 5.68 -9.76 5.27
C ALA A 119 5.88 -10.63 6.52
N LEU A 120 4.78 -11.05 7.16
CA LEU A 120 4.77 -11.92 8.33
C LEU A 120 4.72 -13.43 7.98
N ALA A 121 4.87 -13.78 6.70
CA ALA A 121 4.93 -15.18 6.27
C ALA A 121 6.09 -15.94 6.94
N GLY A 122 5.87 -17.22 7.24
CA GLY A 122 6.71 -18.05 8.11
C GLY A 122 7.86 -18.76 7.38
N PRO A 123 8.63 -19.60 8.08
CA PRO A 123 9.77 -20.31 7.48
C PRO A 123 9.36 -21.12 6.24
N GLY A 124 10.15 -21.07 5.16
CA GLY A 124 9.84 -21.75 3.89
C GLY A 124 8.92 -20.97 2.95
N GLU A 125 8.50 -19.76 3.34
CA GLU A 125 7.66 -18.85 2.55
C GLU A 125 8.47 -17.63 2.04
N GLU A 126 9.76 -17.82 1.73
CA GLU A 126 10.70 -16.75 1.32
C GLU A 126 10.18 -15.94 0.13
N GLN A 127 9.54 -16.61 -0.83
CA GLN A 127 8.97 -15.95 -2.01
C GLN A 127 7.81 -15.00 -1.68
N ILE A 128 7.03 -15.28 -0.63
CA ILE A 128 5.92 -14.42 -0.19
C ILE A 128 6.50 -13.18 0.48
N ARG A 129 7.51 -13.35 1.35
CA ARG A 129 8.22 -12.22 1.98
C ARG A 129 8.95 -11.34 0.95
N ALA A 130 9.53 -11.94 -0.08
CA ALA A 130 10.16 -11.20 -1.17
C ALA A 130 9.14 -10.34 -1.93
N ALA A 131 7.97 -10.89 -2.26
CA ALA A 131 6.90 -10.11 -2.88
C ALA A 131 6.43 -8.94 -1.99
N ALA A 132 6.29 -9.17 -0.69
CA ALA A 132 5.94 -8.12 0.28
C ALA A 132 7.02 -7.03 0.38
N HIS A 133 8.31 -7.42 0.38
CA HIS A 133 9.43 -6.48 0.36
C HIS A 133 9.33 -5.55 -0.85
N ASP A 134 9.10 -6.12 -2.04
CA ASP A 134 9.00 -5.35 -3.28
C ASP A 134 7.80 -4.39 -3.26
N ALA A 135 6.67 -4.83 -2.68
CA ALA A 135 5.50 -3.98 -2.46
C ALA A 135 5.83 -2.75 -1.58
N PHE A 136 6.48 -2.97 -0.43
CA PHE A 136 6.90 -1.88 0.46
C PHE A 136 7.93 -0.95 -0.20
N VAL A 137 8.88 -1.49 -0.96
CA VAL A 137 9.85 -0.69 -1.72
C VAL A 137 9.12 0.17 -2.76
N GLY A 138 8.15 -0.39 -3.48
CA GLY A 138 7.33 0.32 -4.47
C GLY A 138 6.56 1.50 -3.86
N MET A 139 5.84 1.27 -2.77
CA MET A 139 5.09 2.32 -2.07
C MET A 139 6.02 3.42 -1.53
N ARG A 140 7.11 3.03 -0.86
CA ARG A 140 8.09 3.97 -0.30
C ARG A 140 8.71 4.85 -1.39
N THR A 141 8.98 4.27 -2.56
CA THR A 141 9.58 4.99 -3.69
C THR A 141 8.66 6.09 -4.17
N ARG A 142 7.38 5.80 -4.40
CA ARG A 142 6.36 6.77 -4.83
C ARG A 142 6.16 7.90 -3.84
N LEU A 143 6.10 7.56 -2.54
CA LEU A 143 6.03 8.56 -1.48
C LEU A 143 7.27 9.46 -1.50
N ALA A 144 8.47 8.88 -1.53
CA ALA A 144 9.72 9.63 -1.55
C ALA A 144 9.87 10.52 -2.80
N GLU A 145 9.38 10.06 -3.96
CA GLU A 145 9.32 10.83 -5.19
C GLU A 145 8.36 12.01 -5.04
N SER A 146 7.14 11.78 -4.57
CA SER A 146 6.16 12.86 -4.35
C SER A 146 6.69 13.95 -3.40
N PHE A 147 7.41 13.55 -2.34
CA PHE A 147 8.09 14.50 -1.45
C PHE A 147 9.19 15.29 -2.17
N ARG A 148 10.03 14.62 -2.97
CA ARG A 148 11.10 15.28 -3.76
C ARG A 148 10.52 16.26 -4.77
N ASP A 149 9.48 15.86 -5.49
CA ASP A 149 8.77 16.67 -6.48
C ASP A 149 8.13 17.91 -5.81
N SER A 150 7.70 17.76 -4.55
CA SER A 150 7.16 18.85 -3.71
C SER A 150 8.23 19.74 -3.07
N GLY A 151 9.52 19.52 -3.39
CA GLY A 151 10.65 20.33 -2.93
C GLY A 151 11.21 19.95 -1.56
N TRP A 152 10.86 18.78 -1.02
CA TRP A 152 11.44 18.26 0.23
C TRP A 152 12.77 17.57 -0.09
N ARG A 153 13.82 17.91 0.66
CA ARG A 153 15.13 17.25 0.54
C ARG A 153 15.27 16.20 1.62
N THR A 154 15.82 15.04 1.26
CA THR A 154 16.27 14.03 2.21
C THR A 154 17.22 14.69 3.21
N MET A 155 16.94 14.55 4.51
CA MET A 155 17.84 15.03 5.54
C MET A 155 19.20 14.36 5.33
N SER A 156 20.26 15.16 5.17
CA SER A 156 21.63 14.63 5.18
C SER A 156 21.84 13.90 6.50
N THR A 157 22.39 12.68 6.44
CA THR A 157 22.73 11.83 7.59
C THR A 157 23.77 12.44 8.54
N ALA A 158 24.21 13.68 8.30
CA ALA A 158 25.07 14.49 9.16
C ALA A 158 24.54 14.69 10.60
N TRP A 159 23.30 14.30 10.91
CA TRP A 159 22.73 14.41 12.24
C TRP A 159 23.27 13.36 13.26
N ARG A 160 24.00 12.33 12.82
CA ARG A 160 24.33 11.19 13.69
C ARG A 160 25.40 11.46 14.77
N HIS A 161 26.06 12.63 14.79
CA HIS A 161 27.16 12.91 15.75
C HIS A 161 27.21 14.34 16.33
N SER A 162 26.11 15.11 16.38
CA SER A 162 26.16 16.42 17.07
C SER A 162 25.82 16.29 18.56
N PRO A 163 26.74 16.59 19.51
CA PRO A 163 26.48 16.45 20.95
C PRO A 163 25.59 17.56 21.55
N SER A 164 25.06 18.48 20.74
CA SER A 164 24.44 19.72 21.24
C SER A 164 23.11 20.08 20.56
N ALA A 165 22.21 19.12 20.36
CA ALA A 165 20.86 19.41 19.87
C ALA A 165 19.90 19.81 21.02
N PRO A 166 19.36 21.05 21.06
CA PRO A 166 18.24 21.36 21.94
C PRO A 166 16.93 20.74 21.42
N SER A 167 16.05 20.39 22.36
CA SER A 167 14.87 19.50 22.28
C SER A 167 13.70 19.90 21.36
N LYS A 168 13.93 20.57 20.22
CA LYS A 168 12.85 20.93 19.29
C LYS A 168 12.97 20.16 17.98
N VAL A 169 12.07 19.18 17.83
CA VAL A 169 11.71 18.46 16.60
C VAL A 169 11.73 19.43 15.42
N HIS A 170 12.83 19.45 14.65
CA HIS A 170 12.91 20.27 13.45
C HIS A 170 12.27 19.48 12.32
N CYS A 171 10.99 19.80 12.12
CA CYS A 171 10.17 19.35 11.01
C CYS A 171 10.91 19.58 9.70
N CYS A 172 10.91 18.55 8.85
CA CYS A 172 11.41 18.61 7.49
C CYS A 172 10.76 19.84 6.81
N ARG A 173 11.54 20.78 6.28
CA ARG A 173 11.05 22.12 5.92
C ARG A 173 10.95 22.26 4.41
N ARG A 174 9.73 22.41 3.89
CA ARG A 174 9.44 22.82 2.49
C ARG A 174 10.13 24.16 2.20
N ARG A 175 10.79 24.28 1.04
CA ARG A 175 11.37 25.56 0.60
C ARG A 175 10.24 26.45 0.08
N LEU A 176 9.67 27.30 0.94
CA LEU A 176 8.74 28.35 0.49
C LEU A 176 9.48 29.34 -0.41
N PRO A 177 8.90 29.81 -1.53
CA PRO A 177 9.45 30.93 -2.28
C PRO A 177 9.44 32.18 -1.40
N ALA A 178 10.57 32.88 -1.33
CA ALA A 178 10.77 34.04 -0.48
C ALA A 178 9.86 35.20 -0.92
N ARG A 179 8.70 35.36 -0.28
CA ARG A 179 7.89 36.58 -0.23
C ARG A 179 6.83 36.46 0.87
N CYS A 180 7.22 36.74 2.11
CA CYS A 180 6.29 37.18 3.14
C CYS A 180 6.89 38.42 3.82
N SER A 181 6.23 39.55 3.59
CA SER A 181 6.47 40.88 4.14
C SER A 181 6.34 40.91 5.67
N PRO A 182 7.16 41.67 6.41
CA PRO A 182 6.95 41.86 7.85
C PRO A 182 5.91 42.97 8.07
N TYR A 183 4.71 42.59 8.51
CA TYR A 183 3.68 43.56 8.90
C TYR A 183 4.07 44.32 10.16
N ALA A 184 3.72 45.61 10.13
CA ALA A 184 3.86 46.67 11.11
C ALA A 184 3.57 46.26 12.57
N ARG A 185 4.40 46.77 13.49
CA ARG A 185 4.04 46.89 14.91
C ARG A 185 3.19 48.15 15.09
N SER A 186 1.96 47.97 15.54
CA SER A 186 1.16 49.01 16.18
C SER A 186 1.65 49.20 17.62
N SER A 187 2.15 50.39 17.95
CA SER A 187 2.44 50.81 19.33
C SER A 187 1.20 51.44 19.94
N VAL A 188 0.85 50.95 21.14
CA VAL A 188 -0.13 51.53 22.06
C VAL A 188 0.45 52.80 22.67
N SER A 189 -0.30 53.90 22.63
CA SER A 189 -0.42 54.93 23.67
C SER A 189 -1.70 55.72 23.41
#